data_AF-A0A497PDT1-F1
#
_entry.id   AF-A0A497PDT1-F1
#
_cell.length_a   1.000
_cell.length_b   1.000
_cell.length_c   1.000
_cell.angle_alpha   90.00
_cell.angle_beta   90.00
_cell.angle_gamma   90.00
#
_symmetry.space_group_name_H-M   'P 1'
#
loop_
_entity.id
_entity.type
_entity.pdbx_description
1 polymer ?
#
loop_
_entity_poly.entity_id
_entity_poly.type
_entity_poly.pdbx_seq_one_letter_code
_entity_poly.pdbx_strand_id
1 'polypeptide(L)'
;DSSKTGYLNVSLCYAYDGAPVVAGSFWLEDLLLTPLEGGNWTTSFTPGHLMSRAFDTVTTNTSDLHGIGVVDMNGAHLTMYWEELVCHIEGPLFTTVEVGTNATGITYWAEYYFRSDHGQVYTGTLHLNDTTFIYDSPGIHAYEVAYADGDDEWGVTTIRSSDVTYCIWESRDTSEPPETSDPWPLYAAMAGVTAGAIVMVAWVARRTRVPAAQEENLDTALDYLDKISAQRKKEPDENT
;
A
#
# COMPACT_ATOMS: atom_id res chain seq x y z
N ASP A 1 -5.48 1.03 20.53
CA ASP A 1 -4.48 2.01 20.03
C ASP A 1 -3.29 2.13 20.99
N SER A 2 -2.06 2.17 20.47
CA SER A 2 -0.81 2.17 21.26
C SER A 2 -0.53 3.44 22.07
N SER A 3 -1.17 4.56 21.72
CA SER A 3 -1.10 5.82 22.47
C SER A 3 -2.03 5.87 23.67
N LYS A 4 -2.98 4.93 23.80
CA LYS A 4 -4.05 4.98 24.80
C LYS A 4 -3.72 4.21 26.07
N THR A 5 -4.25 4.69 27.19
CA THR A 5 -4.18 4.02 28.49
C THR A 5 -5.19 2.87 28.55
N GLY A 6 -4.70 1.67 28.83
CA GLY A 6 -5.54 0.54 29.26
C GLY A 6 -5.81 0.62 30.76
N TYR A 7 -7.05 0.33 31.17
CA TYR A 7 -7.45 0.25 32.57
C TYR A 7 -7.78 -1.20 32.92
N LEU A 8 -7.23 -1.69 34.03
CA LEU A 8 -7.41 -3.05 34.50
C LEU A 8 -8.08 -3.03 35.87
N ASN A 9 -9.06 -3.90 36.06
CA ASN A 9 -9.71 -4.10 37.35
C ASN A 9 -9.51 -5.55 37.81
N VAL A 10 -9.14 -5.72 39.06
CA VAL A 10 -8.93 -7.01 39.72
C VAL A 10 -9.83 -7.06 40.95
N SER A 11 -10.59 -8.15 41.11
CA SER A 11 -11.38 -8.39 42.32
C SER A 11 -10.66 -9.41 43.20
N LEU A 12 -10.36 -9.04 44.44
CA LEU A 12 -9.65 -9.89 45.40
C LEU A 12 -10.60 -10.27 46.55
N CYS A 13 -10.65 -11.57 46.85
CA CYS A 13 -11.36 -12.12 48.01
C CYS A 13 -10.51 -13.14 48.74
N TYR A 14 -10.75 -13.32 50.04
CA TYR A 14 -10.09 -14.35 50.82
C TYR A 14 -10.65 -15.73 50.42
N ALA A 15 -9.77 -16.67 50.11
CA ALA A 15 -10.18 -18.03 49.72
C ALA A 15 -10.96 -18.78 50.82
N TYR A 16 -10.80 -18.38 52.08
CA TYR A 16 -11.42 -19.04 53.23
C TYR A 16 -12.93 -18.77 53.34
N ASP A 17 -13.34 -17.51 53.22
CA ASP A 17 -14.72 -17.07 53.48
C ASP A 17 -15.33 -16.20 52.35
N GLY A 18 -14.56 -15.92 51.30
CA GLY A 18 -14.97 -15.07 50.19
C GLY A 18 -15.10 -13.58 50.55
N ALA A 19 -14.69 -13.16 51.75
CA ALA A 19 -14.75 -11.76 52.14
C ALA A 19 -13.80 -10.92 51.26
N PRO A 20 -14.17 -9.66 50.92
CA PRO A 20 -13.36 -8.83 50.05
C PRO A 20 -12.04 -8.42 50.73
N VAL A 21 -10.95 -8.41 49.95
CA VAL A 21 -9.66 -7.89 50.41
C VAL A 21 -9.67 -6.38 50.24
N VAL A 22 -9.84 -5.65 51.35
CA VAL A 22 -10.02 -4.18 51.37
C VAL A 22 -8.78 -3.39 51.77
N ALA A 23 -7.68 -4.07 52.12
CA ALA A 23 -6.42 -3.45 52.52
C ALA A 23 -5.23 -4.32 52.11
N GLY A 24 -4.06 -3.70 51.99
CA GLY A 24 -2.82 -4.37 51.58
C GLY A 24 -2.11 -3.59 50.48
N SER A 25 -1.09 -4.22 49.90
CA SER A 25 -0.41 -3.70 48.72
C SER A 25 -0.22 -4.86 47.75
N PHE A 26 -0.82 -4.73 46.58
CA PHE A 26 -0.83 -5.76 45.56
C PHE A 26 -0.31 -5.18 44.25
N TRP A 27 0.31 -6.02 43.45
CA TRP A 27 0.83 -5.66 42.13
C TRP A 27 0.27 -6.65 41.12
N LEU A 28 -0.23 -6.14 39.99
CA LEU A 28 -0.53 -6.93 38.80
C LEU A 28 0.68 -6.85 37.88
N GLU A 29 1.41 -7.94 37.73
CA GLU A 29 2.78 -7.93 37.21
C GLU A 29 3.68 -6.99 38.02
N ASP A 30 4.06 -5.84 37.43
CA ASP A 30 4.84 -4.77 38.03
C ASP A 30 4.00 -3.52 38.34
N LEU A 31 2.69 -3.55 38.07
CA LEU A 31 1.80 -2.41 38.22
C LEU A 31 1.15 -2.41 39.60
N LEU A 32 1.38 -1.35 40.37
CA LEU A 32 0.74 -1.18 41.68
C LEU A 32 -0.78 -1.07 41.51
N LEU A 33 -1.50 -1.88 42.28
CA LEU A 33 -2.95 -1.85 42.36
C LEU A 33 -3.40 -0.82 43.40
N THR A 34 -4.37 0.00 43.02
CA THR A 34 -5.03 0.98 43.90
C THR A 34 -6.37 0.41 44.36
N PRO A 35 -6.67 0.37 45.68
CA PRO A 35 -7.92 -0.18 46.17
C PRO A 35 -9.12 0.67 45.75
N LEU A 36 -10.19 0.00 45.37
CA LEU A 36 -11.55 0.50 45.19
C LEU A 36 -12.47 -0.14 46.24
N GLU A 37 -13.76 0.17 46.19
CA GLU A 37 -14.74 -0.41 47.11
C GLU A 37 -15.00 -1.91 46.83
N GLY A 38 -15.36 -2.64 47.88
CA GLY A 38 -15.83 -4.03 47.77
C GLY A 38 -14.76 -5.05 47.36
N GLY A 39 -13.48 -4.77 47.62
CA GLY A 39 -12.38 -5.66 47.26
C GLY A 39 -11.99 -5.60 45.79
N ASN A 40 -12.48 -4.59 45.06
CA ASN A 40 -12.01 -4.29 43.72
C ASN A 40 -10.75 -3.44 43.81
N TRP A 41 -9.87 -3.60 42.84
CA TRP A 41 -8.61 -2.90 42.72
C TRP A 41 -8.42 -2.49 41.27
N THR A 42 -7.76 -1.36 41.05
CA THR A 42 -7.53 -0.85 39.69
C THR A 42 -6.07 -0.48 39.47
N THR A 43 -5.62 -0.63 38.24
CA THR A 43 -4.36 -0.09 37.75
C THR A 43 -4.50 0.29 36.29
N SER A 44 -3.50 0.96 35.76
CA SER A 44 -3.49 1.38 34.36
C SER A 44 -2.10 1.29 33.75
N PHE A 45 -2.08 1.14 32.42
CA PHE A 45 -0.85 1.01 31.66
C PHE A 45 -0.98 1.71 30.30
N THR A 46 0.05 2.47 29.94
CA THR A 46 0.17 3.12 28.63
C THR A 46 1.53 2.75 28.05
N PRO A 47 1.59 1.97 26.96
CA PRO A 47 2.87 1.53 26.43
C PRO A 47 3.58 2.60 25.60
N GLY A 48 2.83 3.44 24.88
CA GLY A 48 3.38 4.45 23.97
C GLY A 48 4.03 3.87 22.72
N HIS A 49 3.89 2.56 22.49
CA HIS A 49 4.35 1.84 21.31
C HIS A 49 3.54 0.56 21.16
N LEU A 50 3.53 0.02 19.94
CA LEU A 50 2.96 -1.29 19.64
C LEU A 50 3.50 -2.38 20.58
N MET A 51 2.61 -3.02 21.33
CA MET A 51 2.92 -4.21 22.10
C MET A 51 1.67 -5.00 22.48
N SER A 52 1.86 -6.27 22.85
CA SER A 52 0.88 -7.03 23.62
C SER A 52 1.44 -7.27 25.02
N ARG A 53 0.56 -7.36 26.02
CA ARG A 53 0.94 -7.66 27.40
C ARG A 53 -0.05 -8.63 28.02
N ALA A 54 0.48 -9.76 28.51
CA ALA A 54 -0.25 -10.66 29.38
C ALA A 54 -0.22 -10.13 30.82
N PHE A 55 -1.35 -10.25 31.49
CA PHE A 55 -1.56 -9.97 32.90
C PHE A 55 -2.11 -11.26 33.53
N ASP A 56 -1.23 -12.03 34.13
CA ASP A 56 -1.53 -13.39 34.63
C ASP A 56 -1.01 -13.63 36.06
N THR A 57 -0.32 -12.65 36.65
CA THR A 57 0.28 -12.77 37.97
C THR A 57 -0.09 -11.58 38.86
N VAL A 58 -0.67 -11.87 40.03
CA VAL A 58 -0.81 -10.89 41.12
C VAL A 58 0.14 -11.26 42.25
N THR A 59 0.91 -10.28 42.73
CA THR A 59 1.86 -10.45 43.83
C THR A 59 1.55 -9.52 44.99
N THR A 60 2.06 -9.85 46.18
CA THR A 60 2.06 -8.98 47.36
C THR A 60 3.47 -8.91 47.93
N ASN A 61 3.93 -7.69 48.24
CA ASN A 61 5.26 -7.46 48.84
C ASN A 61 5.26 -7.54 50.37
N THR A 62 4.07 -7.58 50.98
CA THR A 62 3.91 -7.67 52.43
C THR A 62 2.87 -8.72 52.72
N SER A 63 3.18 -9.65 53.62
CA SER A 63 2.13 -10.48 54.21
C SER A 63 1.08 -9.54 54.82
N ASP A 64 -0.18 -9.72 54.47
CA ASP A 64 -1.27 -8.91 55.04
C ASP A 64 -1.42 -9.15 56.55
N LEU A 65 -2.47 -8.57 57.15
CA LEU A 65 -2.81 -8.79 58.57
C LEU A 65 -2.94 -10.28 58.94
N HIS A 66 -3.23 -11.14 57.95
CA HIS A 66 -3.47 -12.56 58.10
C HIS A 66 -2.25 -13.42 57.70
N GLY A 67 -1.12 -12.81 57.32
CA GLY A 67 0.06 -13.56 56.92
C GLY A 67 0.02 -14.05 55.46
N ILE A 68 -0.93 -13.58 54.64
CA ILE A 68 -1.12 -14.07 53.27
C ILE A 68 -0.01 -13.55 52.37
N GLY A 69 0.83 -14.46 51.88
CA GLY A 69 1.94 -14.18 50.97
C GLY A 69 1.75 -14.72 49.54
N VAL A 70 0.61 -15.35 49.26
CA VAL A 70 0.31 -15.95 47.95
C VAL A 70 -1.06 -15.48 47.50
N VAL A 71 -1.14 -15.00 46.26
CA VAL A 71 -2.40 -14.69 45.58
C VAL A 71 -2.56 -15.71 44.46
N ASP A 72 -3.70 -16.42 44.47
CA ASP A 72 -4.07 -17.35 43.40
C ASP A 72 -5.03 -16.64 42.44
N MET A 73 -4.67 -16.58 41.16
CA MET A 73 -5.49 -15.99 40.10
C MET A 73 -6.65 -16.90 39.68
N ASN A 74 -6.73 -18.13 40.20
CA ASN A 74 -7.77 -19.11 39.86
C ASN A 74 -7.92 -19.32 38.34
N GLY A 75 -6.78 -19.30 37.62
CA GLY A 75 -6.71 -19.41 36.17
C GLY A 75 -7.13 -18.15 35.38
N ALA A 76 -7.53 -17.06 36.05
CA ALA A 76 -7.82 -15.80 35.39
C ALA A 76 -6.53 -15.20 34.79
N HIS A 77 -6.63 -14.74 33.55
CA HIS A 77 -5.59 -14.03 32.85
C HIS A 77 -6.24 -13.12 31.80
N LEU A 78 -5.55 -12.04 31.45
CA LEU A 78 -5.97 -11.13 30.39
C LEU A 78 -4.76 -10.80 29.52
N THR A 79 -4.91 -10.84 28.21
CA THR A 79 -3.94 -10.22 27.30
C THR A 79 -4.56 -8.97 26.71
N MET A 80 -3.85 -7.85 26.84
CA MET A 80 -4.23 -6.61 26.17
C MET A 80 -3.28 -6.37 25.00
N TYR A 81 -3.85 -5.81 23.93
CA TYR A 81 -3.13 -5.45 22.71
C TYR A 81 -3.21 -3.95 22.50
N TRP A 82 -2.05 -3.34 22.27
CA TRP A 82 -1.91 -1.93 21.95
C TRP A 82 -1.50 -1.81 20.50
N GLU A 83 -2.50 -1.57 19.66
CA GLU A 83 -2.41 -1.62 18.20
C GLU A 83 -1.86 -0.35 17.55
N GLU A 84 -1.25 -0.55 16.38
CA GLU A 84 -0.89 0.47 15.40
C GLU A 84 -1.29 -0.01 14.00
N LEU A 85 -1.49 0.92 13.06
CA LEU A 85 -1.86 0.62 11.67
C LEU A 85 -0.62 0.54 10.77
N VAL A 86 -0.64 -0.43 9.84
CA VAL A 86 0.26 -0.47 8.69
C VAL A 86 -0.55 -0.06 7.47
N CYS A 87 -0.26 1.11 6.92
CA CYS A 87 -0.98 1.67 5.78
C CYS A 87 -0.29 1.31 4.46
N HIS A 88 -1.12 0.98 3.48
CA HIS A 88 -0.73 0.59 2.14
C HIS A 88 -1.33 1.57 1.14
N ILE A 89 -0.55 1.91 0.10
CA ILE A 89 -1.00 2.73 -1.03
C ILE A 89 -0.48 2.12 -2.32
N GLU A 90 -1.36 2.00 -3.30
CA GLU A 90 -1.07 1.52 -4.65
C GLU A 90 -1.52 2.55 -5.69
N GLY A 91 -1.07 2.36 -6.93
CA GLY A 91 -1.27 3.29 -8.03
C GLY A 91 -0.29 4.47 -7.97
N PRO A 92 -0.49 5.53 -8.76
CA PRO A 92 -1.46 5.61 -9.86
C PRO A 92 -1.20 4.53 -10.93
N LEU A 93 -2.17 4.27 -11.81
CA LEU A 93 -1.99 3.36 -12.96
C LEU A 93 -0.83 3.78 -13.87
N PHE A 94 -0.60 5.09 -13.97
CA PHE A 94 0.51 5.68 -14.71
C PHE A 94 1.29 6.62 -13.80
N THR A 95 2.59 6.39 -13.66
CA THR A 95 3.47 7.24 -12.83
C THR A 95 3.72 8.61 -13.46
N THR A 96 3.43 8.77 -14.75
CA THR A 96 3.57 10.01 -15.50
C THR A 96 2.31 10.27 -16.31
N VAL A 97 1.78 11.49 -16.24
CA VAL A 97 0.58 11.93 -16.96
C VAL A 97 0.78 13.36 -17.49
N GLU A 98 0.01 13.76 -18.51
CA GLU A 98 0.02 15.16 -18.97
C GLU A 98 -0.62 16.09 -17.91
N VAL A 99 -0.12 17.33 -17.79
CA VAL A 99 -0.79 18.40 -17.01
C VAL A 99 -2.30 18.47 -17.31
N GLY A 100 -3.11 18.65 -16.27
CA GLY A 100 -4.59 18.63 -16.35
C GLY A 100 -5.20 17.23 -16.39
N THR A 101 -4.40 16.16 -16.41
CA THR A 101 -4.88 14.76 -16.34
C THR A 101 -5.01 14.30 -14.90
N ASN A 102 -6.03 13.48 -14.63
CA ASN A 102 -6.24 12.88 -13.31
C ASN A 102 -5.30 11.68 -13.06
N ALA A 103 -4.63 11.63 -11.91
CA ALA A 103 -3.84 10.50 -11.45
C ALA A 103 -4.74 9.34 -10.98
N THR A 104 -5.32 8.63 -11.95
CA THR A 104 -6.28 7.54 -11.69
C THR A 104 -5.62 6.28 -11.10
N GLY A 105 -6.41 5.53 -10.31
CA GLY A 105 -6.02 4.23 -9.76
C GLY A 105 -5.24 4.29 -8.45
N ILE A 106 -5.14 5.47 -7.82
CA ILE A 106 -4.64 5.56 -6.45
C ILE A 106 -5.67 4.90 -5.52
N THR A 107 -5.24 3.87 -4.80
CA THR A 107 -6.03 3.18 -3.78
C THR A 107 -5.20 3.03 -2.52
N TYR A 108 -5.84 3.10 -1.37
CA TYR A 108 -5.16 2.99 -0.09
C TYR A 108 -6.05 2.25 0.92
N TRP A 109 -5.41 1.52 1.82
CA TRP A 109 -6.05 0.80 2.91
C TRP A 109 -5.05 0.66 4.07
N ALA A 110 -5.49 0.10 5.19
CA ALA A 110 -4.60 -0.22 6.28
C ALA A 110 -4.94 -1.59 6.87
N GLU A 111 -3.99 -2.15 7.59
CA GLU A 111 -4.13 -3.39 8.33
C GLU A 111 -3.75 -3.15 9.80
N TYR A 112 -4.43 -3.84 10.71
CA TYR A 112 -4.00 -3.89 12.11
C TYR A 112 -2.67 -4.64 12.20
N TYR A 113 -1.82 -4.29 13.17
CA TYR A 113 -0.56 -5.01 13.33
C TYR A 113 -0.78 -6.41 13.91
N PHE A 114 -1.61 -6.57 14.95
CA PHE A 114 -2.00 -7.90 15.45
C PHE A 114 -3.17 -8.49 14.63
N ARG A 115 -2.89 -8.76 13.34
CA ARG A 115 -3.85 -9.27 12.33
C ARG A 115 -4.63 -10.51 12.75
N SER A 116 -4.01 -11.41 13.52
CA SER A 116 -4.64 -12.66 13.95
C SER A 116 -5.80 -12.47 14.93
N ASP A 117 -5.79 -11.37 15.68
CA ASP A 117 -6.68 -11.16 16.82
C ASP A 117 -7.77 -10.12 16.51
N HIS A 118 -7.50 -9.13 15.64
CA HIS A 118 -8.42 -8.00 15.38
C HIS A 118 -8.97 -7.94 13.95
N GLY A 119 -8.67 -8.92 13.11
CA GLY A 119 -9.01 -8.91 11.68
C GLY A 119 -7.88 -8.34 10.82
N GLN A 120 -7.92 -8.63 9.52
CA GLN A 120 -6.80 -8.27 8.62
C GLN A 120 -6.85 -6.80 8.18
N VAL A 121 -8.03 -6.21 7.99
CA VAL A 121 -8.18 -4.90 7.34
C VAL A 121 -8.83 -3.90 8.29
N TYR A 122 -8.23 -2.71 8.40
CA TYR A 122 -8.78 -1.57 9.12
C TYR A 122 -10.07 -1.10 8.44
N THR A 123 -11.15 -0.96 9.22
CA THR A 123 -12.48 -0.62 8.70
C THR A 123 -12.86 0.84 8.85
N GLY A 124 -12.01 1.64 9.50
CA GLY A 124 -12.24 3.07 9.68
C GLY A 124 -11.83 3.90 8.47
N THR A 125 -11.92 5.21 8.62
CA THR A 125 -11.57 6.21 7.63
C THR A 125 -10.08 6.57 7.70
N LEU A 126 -9.45 6.62 6.53
CA LEU A 126 -8.06 7.04 6.34
C LEU A 126 -7.99 8.30 5.48
N HIS A 127 -7.06 9.18 5.79
CA HIS A 127 -6.86 10.46 5.11
C HIS A 127 -5.47 10.54 4.51
N LEU A 128 -5.39 10.94 3.24
CA LEU A 128 -4.12 11.21 2.58
C LEU A 128 -3.55 12.57 2.98
N ASN A 129 -2.24 12.73 2.82
CA ASN A 129 -1.55 14.02 2.93
C ASN A 129 -2.01 15.05 1.89
N ASP A 130 -2.44 14.61 0.71
CA ASP A 130 -3.04 15.42 -0.35
C ASP A 130 -4.18 14.62 -1.03
N THR A 131 -5.27 15.31 -1.35
CA THR A 131 -6.43 14.76 -2.07
C THR A 131 -6.59 15.36 -3.47
N THR A 132 -5.61 16.17 -3.90
CA THR A 132 -5.52 16.74 -5.24
C THR A 132 -4.91 15.72 -6.17
N PHE A 133 -5.67 15.29 -7.18
CA PHE A 133 -5.22 14.30 -8.16
C PHE A 133 -5.13 14.87 -9.59
N ILE A 134 -5.28 16.18 -9.75
CA ILE A 134 -5.17 16.89 -11.04
C ILE A 134 -4.35 18.16 -10.80
N TYR A 135 -3.25 18.33 -11.52
CA TYR A 135 -2.44 19.54 -11.48
C TYR A 135 -2.29 20.17 -12.86
N ASP A 136 -2.47 21.49 -12.94
CA ASP A 136 -2.35 22.28 -14.17
C ASP A 136 -0.91 22.77 -14.43
N SER A 137 0.04 22.32 -13.62
CA SER A 137 1.45 22.66 -13.73
C SER A 137 2.32 21.41 -13.61
N PRO A 138 3.48 21.36 -14.28
CA PRO A 138 4.39 20.23 -14.13
C PRO A 138 4.92 20.10 -12.71
N GLY A 139 5.07 18.86 -12.24
CA GLY A 139 5.52 18.58 -10.88
C GLY A 139 5.46 17.11 -10.51
N ILE A 140 6.13 16.75 -9.42
CA ILE A 140 6.02 15.44 -8.78
C ILE A 140 5.23 15.62 -7.49
N HIS A 141 4.13 14.89 -7.35
CA HIS A 141 3.31 14.91 -6.14
C HIS A 141 3.26 13.51 -5.54
N ALA A 142 3.60 13.43 -4.25
CA ALA A 142 3.63 12.19 -3.50
C ALA A 142 2.42 12.08 -2.58
N TYR A 143 1.88 10.88 -2.49
CA TYR A 143 0.71 10.54 -1.69
C TYR A 143 1.10 9.51 -0.63
N GLU A 144 0.68 9.76 0.60
CA GLU A 144 0.82 8.85 1.73
C GLU A 144 -0.41 8.99 2.63
N VAL A 145 -0.77 7.94 3.36
CA VAL A 145 -1.78 8.06 4.42
C VAL A 145 -1.19 8.88 5.56
N ALA A 146 -1.80 10.02 5.86
CA ALA A 146 -1.34 10.98 6.85
C ALA A 146 -1.92 10.71 8.25
N TYR A 147 -3.21 10.36 8.32
CA TYR A 147 -3.85 10.02 9.59
C TYR A 147 -5.08 9.11 9.41
N ALA A 148 -5.48 8.47 10.51
CA ALA A 148 -6.68 7.65 10.63
C ALA A 148 -7.62 8.27 11.68
N ASP A 149 -8.93 8.19 11.46
CA ASP A 149 -9.92 8.81 12.36
C ASP A 149 -10.14 8.01 13.66
N GLY A 150 -9.80 6.72 13.68
CA GLY A 150 -10.12 5.83 14.81
C GLY A 150 -11.62 5.65 14.98
N ASP A 151 -12.37 5.69 13.88
CA ASP A 151 -13.80 5.40 13.77
C ASP A 151 -14.08 3.90 13.51
N ASP A 152 -13.12 3.04 13.84
CA ASP A 152 -13.25 1.58 13.86
C ASP A 152 -13.70 1.05 15.24
N GLU A 153 -13.88 -0.28 15.35
CA GLU A 153 -14.28 -0.92 16.61
C GLU A 153 -13.27 -0.72 17.75
N TRP A 154 -11.98 -0.60 17.41
CA TRP A 154 -10.88 -0.56 18.38
C TRP A 154 -10.31 0.84 18.62
N GLY A 155 -10.83 1.86 17.93
CA GLY A 155 -10.42 3.26 18.05
C GLY A 155 -8.95 3.49 17.71
N VAL A 156 -8.41 2.82 16.69
CA VAL A 156 -6.99 2.90 16.31
C VAL A 156 -6.76 4.07 15.39
N THR A 157 -5.95 5.02 15.86
CA THR A 157 -5.53 6.24 15.16
C THR A 157 -4.04 6.25 14.82
N THR A 158 -3.23 5.47 15.55
CA THR A 158 -1.77 5.52 15.45
C THR A 158 -1.30 4.74 14.21
N ILE A 159 -0.64 5.44 13.29
CA ILE A 159 0.00 4.84 12.11
C ILE A 159 1.45 4.50 12.43
N ARG A 160 1.82 3.23 12.28
CA ARG A 160 3.19 2.74 12.44
C ARG A 160 4.04 3.05 11.22
N SER A 161 3.48 2.79 10.05
CA SER A 161 4.13 2.95 8.75
C SER A 161 3.09 3.19 7.67
N SER A 162 3.48 3.94 6.65
CA SER A 162 2.66 4.25 5.50
C SER A 162 3.52 4.06 4.26
N ASP A 163 3.06 3.25 3.32
CA ASP A 163 3.64 3.21 1.98
C ASP A 163 3.45 4.59 1.31
N VAL A 164 4.31 4.91 0.35
CA VAL A 164 4.26 6.18 -0.40
C VAL A 164 4.19 5.87 -1.89
N THR A 165 3.32 6.58 -2.60
CA THR A 165 3.34 6.60 -4.07
C THR A 165 3.47 8.02 -4.61
N TYR A 166 3.69 8.18 -5.91
CA TYR A 166 3.77 9.49 -6.56
C TYR A 166 3.25 9.46 -7.99
N CYS A 167 2.91 10.65 -8.50
CA CYS A 167 2.62 10.87 -9.90
C CYS A 167 3.39 12.10 -10.40
N ILE A 168 3.82 12.05 -11.65
CA ILE A 168 4.53 13.11 -12.35
C ILE A 168 3.58 13.73 -13.36
N TRP A 169 3.30 15.02 -13.21
CA TRP A 169 2.64 15.80 -14.26
C TRP A 169 3.71 16.43 -15.12
N GLU A 170 3.67 16.16 -16.42
CA GLU A 170 4.57 16.76 -17.39
C GLU A 170 3.82 17.58 -18.43
N SER A 171 4.46 18.64 -18.90
CA SER A 171 3.96 19.40 -20.04
C SER A 171 4.03 18.49 -21.26
N ARG A 172 2.98 18.50 -22.08
CA ARG A 172 3.10 17.95 -23.43
C ARG A 172 4.19 18.70 -24.16
N ASP A 173 5.21 17.98 -24.64
CA ASP A 173 6.20 18.59 -25.50
C ASP A 173 5.53 18.93 -26.84
N THR A 174 5.10 20.19 -26.96
CA THR A 174 4.50 20.70 -28.19
C THR A 174 5.53 20.98 -29.27
N SER A 175 6.82 20.77 -28.99
CA SER A 175 7.90 20.97 -29.97
C SER A 175 8.10 19.80 -30.93
N GLU A 176 7.46 18.64 -30.68
CA GLU A 176 7.43 17.57 -31.67
C GLU A 176 6.61 18.08 -32.88
N PRO A 177 7.25 18.36 -34.03
CA PRO A 177 6.51 18.81 -35.20
C PRO A 177 5.46 17.74 -35.50
N PRO A 178 4.22 18.13 -35.88
CA PRO A 178 3.21 17.14 -36.24
C PRO A 178 3.87 16.19 -37.23
N GLU A 179 3.90 14.88 -36.92
CA GLU A 179 4.41 13.87 -37.83
C GLU A 179 3.86 14.25 -39.20
N THR A 180 4.74 14.71 -40.08
CA THR A 180 4.32 15.26 -41.36
C THR A 180 3.65 14.10 -42.06
N SER A 181 2.32 14.15 -42.10
CA SER A 181 1.43 13.15 -42.68
C SER A 181 2.08 12.60 -43.94
N ASP A 182 2.44 11.31 -43.89
CA ASP A 182 2.87 10.48 -45.00
C ASP A 182 3.76 11.16 -46.08
N PRO A 183 5.04 10.78 -46.23
CA PRO A 183 5.82 11.11 -47.43
C PRO A 183 5.28 10.43 -48.71
N TRP A 184 4.15 9.71 -48.66
CA TRP A 184 3.57 8.97 -49.79
C TRP A 184 3.18 9.80 -51.02
N PRO A 185 2.89 11.12 -50.99
CA PRO A 185 2.71 11.89 -52.22
C PRO A 185 4.00 12.00 -53.04
N LEU A 186 5.18 11.94 -52.40
CA LEU A 186 6.48 12.02 -53.08
C LEU A 186 6.91 10.66 -53.66
N TYR A 187 6.53 9.55 -53.04
CA TYR A 187 6.79 8.21 -53.59
C TYR A 187 5.79 7.82 -54.69
N ALA A 188 4.52 8.26 -54.64
CA ALA A 188 3.56 8.05 -55.71
C ALA A 188 3.91 8.83 -57.00
N ALA A 189 4.53 10.01 -56.86
CA ALA A 189 5.06 10.76 -58.01
C ALA A 189 6.33 10.12 -58.61
N MET A 190 7.11 9.37 -57.83
CA MET A 190 8.28 8.62 -58.33
C MET A 190 7.93 7.21 -58.85
N ALA A 191 6.81 6.62 -58.47
CA ALA A 191 6.32 5.34 -59.00
C ALA A 191 5.75 5.43 -60.43
N GLY A 192 5.61 6.64 -61.00
CA GLY A 192 5.42 6.86 -62.43
C GLY A 192 6.67 6.63 -63.28
N VAL A 193 7.81 6.28 -62.67
CA VAL A 193 9.02 5.84 -63.38
C VAL A 193 9.07 4.32 -63.30
N THR A 194 8.70 3.69 -64.43
CA THR A 194 9.04 2.35 -64.94
C THR A 194 9.74 1.39 -63.98
N ALA A 195 9.27 0.14 -63.94
CA ALA A 195 9.71 -1.05 -63.20
C ALA A 195 11.22 -1.34 -62.94
N GLY A 196 12.16 -0.47 -63.32
CA GLY A 196 13.58 -0.52 -62.94
C GLY A 196 13.91 0.05 -61.55
N ALA A 197 13.04 0.83 -60.91
CA ALA A 197 13.37 1.52 -59.66
C ALA A 197 13.29 0.65 -58.38
N ILE A 198 12.55 -0.47 -58.40
CA ILE A 198 12.43 -1.38 -57.24
C ILE A 198 13.77 -2.04 -56.89
N VAL A 199 14.67 -2.21 -57.86
CA VAL A 199 16.02 -2.75 -57.62
C VAL A 199 16.96 -1.72 -56.96
N MET A 200 16.71 -0.42 -57.14
CA MET A 200 17.62 0.63 -56.64
C MET A 200 17.44 0.89 -55.14
N VAL A 201 16.21 0.82 -54.61
CA VAL A 201 15.95 1.01 -53.17
C VAL A 201 16.52 -0.16 -52.35
N ALA A 202 16.40 -1.39 -52.85
CA ALA A 202 17.05 -2.56 -52.25
C ALA A 202 18.60 -2.49 -52.34
N TRP A 203 19.15 -1.85 -53.38
CA TRP A 203 20.60 -1.68 -53.54
C TRP A 203 21.19 -0.59 -52.63
N VAL A 204 20.46 0.50 -52.38
CA VAL A 204 20.87 1.58 -51.47
C VAL A 204 20.78 1.13 -50.01
N ALA A 205 19.72 0.41 -49.62
CA ALA A 205 19.59 -0.17 -48.27
C ALA A 205 20.73 -1.15 -47.93
N ARG A 206 21.33 -1.80 -48.93
CA ARG A 206 22.46 -2.73 -48.76
C ARG A 206 23.83 -2.06 -48.58
N ARG A 207 23.95 -0.74 -48.82
CA ARG A 207 25.24 -0.01 -48.77
C ARG A 207 25.36 1.02 -47.65
N THR A 208 24.28 1.44 -47.03
CA THR A 208 24.33 2.26 -45.82
C THR A 208 24.31 1.34 -44.60
N ARG A 209 25.39 1.35 -43.80
CA ARG A 209 25.41 0.65 -42.51
C ARG A 209 24.32 1.24 -41.62
N VAL A 210 23.23 0.50 -41.46
CA VAL A 210 22.19 0.78 -40.46
C VAL A 210 22.78 0.39 -39.09
N PRO A 211 22.68 1.24 -38.07
CA PRO A 211 23.09 0.88 -36.72
C PRO A 211 22.25 -0.31 -36.20
N ALA A 212 22.91 -1.27 -35.53
CA ALA A 212 22.41 -2.60 -35.20
C ALA A 212 21.04 -2.66 -34.47
N ALA A 213 20.59 -1.56 -33.86
CA ALA A 213 19.28 -1.49 -33.19
C ALA A 213 18.08 -1.41 -34.16
N GLN A 214 18.31 -1.24 -35.47
CA GLN A 214 17.25 -1.21 -36.49
C GLN A 214 17.26 -2.40 -37.45
N GLU A 215 18.19 -3.36 -37.32
CA GLU A 215 18.23 -4.55 -38.19
C GLU A 215 16.99 -5.46 -37.99
N GLU A 216 16.47 -5.55 -36.76
CA GLU A 216 15.29 -6.38 -36.44
C GLU A 216 14.01 -5.88 -37.16
N ASN A 217 13.91 -4.57 -37.40
CA ASN A 217 12.80 -3.99 -38.16
C ASN A 217 12.92 -4.22 -39.67
N LEU A 218 14.13 -4.36 -40.20
CA LEU A 218 14.34 -4.57 -41.64
C LEU A 218 14.04 -6.01 -42.03
N ASP A 219 14.50 -6.98 -41.25
CA ASP A 219 14.22 -8.40 -41.51
C ASP A 219 12.72 -8.71 -41.38
N THR A 220 12.05 -8.08 -40.40
CA THR A 220 10.59 -8.18 -40.25
C THR A 220 9.87 -7.59 -41.48
N ALA A 221 10.31 -6.43 -41.98
CA ALA A 221 9.71 -5.82 -43.16
C ALA A 221 9.92 -6.66 -44.44
N LEU A 222 11.09 -7.30 -44.58
CA LEU A 222 11.37 -8.21 -45.70
C LEU A 222 10.52 -9.48 -45.63
N ASP A 223 10.35 -10.08 -44.45
CA ASP A 223 9.45 -11.23 -44.24
C ASP A 223 7.99 -10.89 -44.57
N TYR A 224 7.53 -9.68 -44.22
CA TYR A 224 6.20 -9.20 -44.61
C TYR A 224 6.05 -9.05 -46.14
N LEU A 225 7.05 -8.52 -46.83
CA LEU A 225 7.03 -8.38 -48.29
C LEU A 225 6.98 -9.74 -48.99
N ASP A 226 7.75 -10.72 -48.50
CA ASP A 226 7.73 -12.08 -49.03
C ASP A 226 6.36 -12.74 -48.83
N LYS A 227 5.74 -12.57 -47.66
CA LYS A 227 4.37 -13.05 -47.39
C LYS A 227 3.32 -12.44 -48.32
N ILE A 228 3.40 -11.13 -48.56
CA ILE A 228 2.49 -10.43 -49.50
C ILE A 228 2.70 -10.95 -50.94
N SER A 229 3.95 -11.14 -51.36
CA SER A 229 4.27 -11.67 -52.69
C SER A 229 3.74 -13.10 -52.89
N ALA A 230 3.81 -13.92 -51.84
CA ALA A 230 3.31 -15.30 -51.85
C ALA A 230 1.78 -15.38 -51.86
N GLN A 231 1.09 -14.45 -51.17
CA GLN A 231 -0.37 -14.36 -51.21
C GLN A 231 -0.89 -13.96 -52.59
N ARG A 232 -0.28 -12.96 -53.23
CA ARG A 232 -0.65 -12.54 -54.60
C ARG A 232 -0.50 -13.64 -55.64
N LYS A 233 0.43 -14.58 -55.43
CA LYS A 233 0.64 -15.72 -56.34
C LYS A 233 -0.41 -16.83 -56.21
N LYS A 234 -1.22 -16.80 -55.14
CA LYS A 234 -2.26 -17.79 -54.84
C LYS A 234 -3.67 -17.34 -55.21
N GLU A 235 -3.87 -16.07 -55.56
CA GLU A 235 -5.13 -15.59 -56.13
C GLU A 235 -5.07 -15.80 -57.64
N PRO A 236 -5.77 -16.82 -58.21
CA PRO A 236 -5.97 -16.87 -59.65
C PRO A 236 -6.82 -15.65 -60.05
N ASP A 237 -6.45 -15.01 -61.15
CA ASP A 237 -7.20 -13.89 -61.73
C ASP A 237 -8.64 -14.33 -62.07
N GLU A 238 -9.57 -14.19 -61.12
CA GLU A 238 -11.01 -14.28 -61.37
C GLU A 238 -11.47 -12.99 -62.06
N ASN A 239 -11.07 -12.84 -63.32
CA ASN A 239 -11.79 -12.03 -64.29
C ASN A 239 -11.31 -12.38 -65.72
N THR A 240 -11.83 -13.48 -66.25
CA THR A 240 -12.08 -13.69 -67.69
C THR A 240 -13.28 -14.59 -67.90
#